data_AF-A0A973NR97-F1
#
_entry.id   AF-A0A973NR97-F1
#
_cell.length_a   1.000
_cell.length_b   1.000
_cell.length_c   1.000
_cell.angle_alpha   90.00
_cell.angle_beta   90.00
_cell.angle_gamma   90.00
#
_symmetry.space_group_name_H-M   'P 1'
#
loop_
_entity.id
_entity.type
_entity.pdbx_description
1 polymer ?
#
loop_
_entity_poly.entity_id
_entity_poly.type
_entity_poly.pdbx_seq_one_letter_code
_entity_poly.pdbx_strand_id
1 'polypeptide(L)'
;MARAEFGDVLLLSHRPPPVEEPGICWRQIEPIRSRDDYSRFMLRGLVEHVRTPYALCVQWDGFVLDGSGWDPAFLEYDYIGAPWPHFHDDHNVGNGGFSLRSRRLLEASRALPLDPPLLEDVIICRRYRPRLEHHGIRFAPEAIARRFSYERMAPRGDEFGFHGSFNLVRFLPADQALRLIRRLEPELLARNERWELLGWALRHGRFSFALEMLRRLA
;
A
#
# COMPACT_ATOMS: atom_id res chain seq x y z
N MET A 1 -6.83 -19.69 10.07
CA MET A 1 -6.44 -18.87 8.91
C MET A 1 -4.94 -18.64 9.02
N ALA A 2 -4.17 -19.30 8.15
CA ALA A 2 -2.71 -19.17 8.13
C ALA A 2 -2.37 -17.78 7.57
N ARG A 3 -1.99 -16.85 8.44
CA ARG A 3 -1.48 -15.54 8.02
C ARG A 3 -0.04 -15.79 7.57
N ALA A 4 0.27 -15.36 6.34
CA ALA A 4 1.51 -15.70 5.62
C ALA A 4 2.77 -15.65 6.49
N GLU A 5 3.73 -16.52 6.17
CA GLU A 5 5.02 -16.57 6.86
C GLU A 5 6.00 -15.59 6.22
N PHE A 6 6.65 -14.77 7.04
CA PHE A 6 7.61 -13.76 6.61
C PHE A 6 8.96 -14.02 7.25
N GLY A 7 10.04 -13.79 6.48
CA GLY A 7 11.41 -13.92 7.00
C GLY A 7 11.79 -12.84 8.01
N ASP A 8 11.17 -11.66 7.93
CA ASP A 8 11.27 -10.56 8.89
C ASP A 8 10.00 -9.70 8.79
N VAL A 9 9.56 -9.10 9.90
CA VAL A 9 8.40 -8.20 9.94
C VAL A 9 8.78 -6.93 10.67
N LEU A 10 8.74 -5.81 9.94
CA LEU A 10 9.21 -4.52 10.42
C LEU A 10 8.06 -3.52 10.58
N LEU A 11 8.06 -2.79 11.69
CA LEU A 11 7.29 -1.56 11.83
C LEU A 11 8.23 -0.35 11.74
N LEU A 12 8.14 0.39 10.65
CA LEU A 12 8.99 1.56 10.39
C LEU A 12 8.23 2.82 10.82
N SER A 13 8.64 3.42 11.94
CA SER A 13 7.96 4.60 12.51
C SER A 13 8.92 5.47 13.30
N HIS A 14 8.73 6.79 13.25
CA HIS A 14 9.49 7.76 14.04
C HIS A 14 9.26 7.69 15.56
N ARG A 15 8.19 6.99 15.98
CA ARG A 15 7.87 6.74 17.39
C ARG A 15 7.64 5.23 17.62
N PRO A 16 7.97 4.71 18.80
CA PRO A 16 7.63 3.33 19.14
C PRO A 16 6.11 3.11 19.09
N PRO A 17 5.66 1.89 18.75
CA PRO A 17 4.24 1.58 18.80
C PRO A 17 3.71 1.66 20.24
N PRO A 18 2.42 1.97 20.44
CA PRO A 18 1.81 2.00 21.77
C PRO A 18 1.70 0.60 22.40
N VAL A 19 1.72 -0.45 21.58
CA VAL A 19 1.67 -1.85 21.98
C VAL A 19 2.76 -2.59 21.22
N GLU A 20 3.59 -3.35 21.94
CA GLU A 20 4.54 -4.26 21.32
C GLU A 20 3.83 -5.55 20.92
N GLU A 21 4.01 -5.95 19.66
CA GLU A 21 3.44 -7.18 19.13
C GLU A 21 4.56 -8.18 18.86
N PRO A 22 4.54 -9.37 19.51
CA PRO A 22 5.55 -10.40 19.27
C PRO A 22 5.70 -10.73 17.79
N GLY A 23 6.94 -10.77 17.30
CA GLY A 23 7.24 -11.03 15.90
C GLY A 23 7.30 -9.79 15.01
N ILE A 24 6.96 -8.60 15.51
CA ILE A 24 7.14 -7.33 14.79
C ILE A 24 8.32 -6.55 15.39
N CYS A 25 9.36 -6.31 14.60
CA CYS A 25 10.50 -5.49 15.01
C CYS A 25 10.27 -4.03 14.63
N TRP A 26 10.12 -3.15 15.64
CA TRP A 26 10.09 -1.72 15.39
C TRP A 26 11.50 -1.19 15.05
N ARG A 27 11.57 -0.34 14.02
CA ARG A 27 12.76 0.45 13.69
C ARG A 27 12.39 1.92 13.58
N GLN A 28 13.16 2.74 14.28
CA GLN A 28 13.02 4.18 14.19
C GLN A 28 13.45 4.68 12.80
N ILE A 29 12.63 5.55 12.22
CA ILE A 29 12.92 6.30 11.00
C ILE A 29 12.65 7.79 11.23
N GLU A 30 13.06 8.64 10.30
CA GLU A 30 12.70 10.06 10.34
C GLU A 30 11.17 10.26 10.22
N PRO A 31 10.60 11.31 10.82
CA PRO A 31 9.17 11.61 10.68
C PRO A 31 8.77 11.84 9.21
N ILE A 32 7.79 11.08 8.74
CA ILE A 32 7.16 11.28 7.43
C ILE A 32 6.01 12.27 7.61
N ARG A 33 6.18 13.51 7.12
CA ARG A 33 5.19 14.59 7.30
C ARG A 33 4.45 14.95 6.01
N SER A 34 4.88 14.38 4.88
CA SER A 34 4.35 14.69 3.57
C SER A 34 4.48 13.48 2.64
N ARG A 35 3.77 13.55 1.50
CA ARG A 35 3.89 12.57 0.40
C ARG A 35 5.30 12.57 -0.20
N ASP A 36 5.97 13.71 -0.20
CA ASP A 36 7.35 13.84 -0.68
C ASP A 36 8.33 13.19 0.28
N ASP A 37 8.12 13.33 1.60
CA ASP A 37 8.92 12.62 2.61
C ASP A 37 8.73 11.12 2.49
N TYR A 38 7.48 10.66 2.31
CA TYR A 38 7.18 9.26 2.08
C TYR A 38 7.89 8.75 0.82
N SER A 39 7.77 9.48 -0.30
CA SER A 39 8.39 9.08 -1.56
C SER A 39 9.92 9.06 -1.47
N ARG A 40 10.52 10.03 -0.77
CA ARG A 40 11.96 10.04 -0.47
C ARG A 40 12.36 8.82 0.35
N PHE A 41 11.61 8.50 1.40
CA PHE A 41 11.89 7.32 2.23
C PHE A 41 11.81 6.04 1.41
N MET A 42 10.75 5.84 0.63
CA MET A 42 10.56 4.65 -0.19
C MET A 42 11.64 4.47 -1.24
N LEU A 43 12.07 5.56 -1.90
CA LEU A 43 13.09 5.51 -2.95
C LEU A 43 14.52 5.44 -2.43
N ARG A 44 14.80 5.88 -1.20
CA ARG A 44 16.17 6.04 -0.68
C ARG A 44 16.46 5.23 0.57
N GLY A 45 15.53 5.23 1.53
CA GLY A 45 15.75 4.74 2.89
C GLY A 45 15.28 3.31 3.10
N LEU A 46 14.18 2.89 2.47
CA LEU A 46 13.57 1.58 2.71
C LEU A 46 14.56 0.41 2.56
N VAL A 47 15.43 0.46 1.54
CA VAL A 47 16.41 -0.58 1.23
C VAL A 47 17.40 -0.86 2.36
N GLU A 48 17.70 0.13 3.21
CA GLU A 48 18.59 -0.01 4.36
C GLU A 48 17.99 -0.91 5.46
N HIS A 49 16.67 -1.08 5.45
CA HIS A 49 15.95 -1.90 6.42
C HIS A 49 15.64 -3.32 5.90
N VAL A 50 15.66 -3.55 4.59
CA VAL A 50 15.23 -4.82 3.97
C VAL A 50 16.39 -5.80 3.85
N ARG A 51 16.44 -6.85 4.67
CA ARG A 51 17.53 -7.86 4.59
C ARG A 51 17.22 -9.05 3.68
N THR A 52 15.97 -9.18 3.27
CA THR A 52 15.44 -10.26 2.44
C THR A 52 15.54 -9.91 0.95
N PRO A 53 15.45 -10.91 0.04
CA PRO A 53 15.43 -10.64 -1.40
C PRO A 53 14.21 -9.83 -1.87
N TYR A 54 13.11 -9.86 -1.11
CA TYR A 54 11.88 -9.13 -1.38
C TYR A 54 11.32 -8.49 -0.10
N ALA A 55 10.62 -7.39 -0.25
CA ALA A 55 9.83 -6.74 0.79
C ALA A 55 8.38 -6.59 0.35
N LEU A 56 7.45 -7.02 1.21
CA LEU A 56 6.04 -6.67 1.10
C LEU A 56 5.80 -5.37 1.86
N CYS A 57 5.53 -4.29 1.15
CA CYS A 57 5.19 -2.99 1.70
C CYS A 57 3.69 -2.91 1.94
N VAL A 58 3.28 -2.58 3.16
CA VAL A 58 1.88 -2.46 3.57
C VAL A 58 1.67 -1.16 4.33
N GLN A 59 0.77 -0.31 3.85
CA GLN A 59 0.31 0.89 4.52
C GLN A 59 -0.83 0.59 5.51
N TRP A 60 -1.19 1.57 6.34
CA TRP A 60 -2.18 1.41 7.42
C TRP A 60 -3.57 0.94 6.94
N ASP A 61 -3.88 1.13 5.66
CA ASP A 61 -5.16 0.83 5.02
C ASP A 61 -5.12 -0.33 4.01
N GLY A 62 -4.12 -1.21 4.13
CA GLY A 62 -4.07 -2.49 3.42
C GLY A 62 -3.61 -3.62 4.33
N PHE A 63 -3.93 -4.87 3.97
CA PHE A 63 -3.36 -6.06 4.62
C PHE A 63 -3.53 -7.33 3.76
N VAL A 64 -2.82 -8.40 4.13
CA VAL A 64 -2.96 -9.75 3.54
C VAL A 64 -4.27 -10.38 3.96
N LEU A 65 -5.12 -10.72 2.98
CA LEU A 65 -6.45 -11.29 3.22
C LEU A 65 -6.38 -12.74 3.70
N ASP A 66 -5.67 -13.57 2.93
CA ASP A 66 -5.45 -14.97 3.22
C ASP A 66 -4.08 -15.40 2.67
N GLY A 67 -3.28 -16.07 3.49
CA GLY A 67 -1.99 -16.62 3.08
C GLY A 67 -2.11 -17.65 1.95
N SER A 68 -3.27 -18.30 1.80
CA SER A 68 -3.52 -19.23 0.70
C SER A 68 -3.54 -18.56 -0.69
N GLY A 69 -3.77 -17.24 -0.76
CA GLY A 69 -3.70 -16.46 -1.99
C GLY A 69 -2.28 -16.19 -2.48
N TRP A 70 -1.25 -16.58 -1.74
CA TRP A 70 0.14 -16.42 -2.16
C TRP A 70 0.45 -17.29 -3.37
N ASP A 71 0.98 -16.67 -4.43
CA ASP A 71 1.52 -17.36 -5.59
C ASP A 71 3.05 -17.20 -5.63
N PRO A 72 3.84 -18.29 -5.62
CA PRO A 72 5.28 -18.23 -5.83
C PRO A 72 5.71 -17.43 -7.08
N ALA A 73 4.87 -17.37 -8.13
CA ALA A 73 5.12 -16.58 -9.33
C ALA A 73 5.23 -15.07 -9.05
N PHE A 74 4.73 -14.58 -7.90
CA PHE A 74 4.94 -13.20 -7.49
C PHE A 74 6.42 -12.85 -7.33
N LEU A 75 7.27 -13.83 -7.01
CA LEU A 75 8.71 -13.62 -6.87
C LEU A 75 9.43 -13.53 -8.22
N GLU A 76 8.76 -13.75 -9.36
CA GLU A 76 9.37 -13.59 -10.69
C GLU A 76 9.48 -12.12 -11.14
N TYR A 77 8.90 -11.20 -10.38
CA TYR A 77 8.81 -9.77 -10.71
C TYR A 77 9.41 -8.93 -9.61
N ASP A 78 10.06 -7.83 -9.98
CA ASP A 78 10.68 -6.90 -9.06
C ASP A 78 9.69 -5.89 -8.47
N TYR A 79 8.56 -5.65 -9.12
CA TYR A 79 7.46 -4.84 -8.58
C TYR A 79 6.10 -5.47 -8.91
N ILE A 80 5.26 -5.61 -7.89
CA ILE A 80 3.84 -5.95 -8.02
C ILE A 80 3.04 -5.09 -7.05
N GLY A 81 1.97 -4.49 -7.51
CA GLY A 81 0.91 -3.94 -6.66
C GLY A 81 -0.41 -3.94 -7.42
N ALA A 82 -1.43 -3.28 -6.88
CA ALA A 82 -2.77 -3.29 -7.47
C ALA A 82 -2.79 -2.58 -8.85
N PRO A 83 -3.53 -3.10 -9.83
CA PRO A 83 -3.73 -2.41 -11.10
C PRO A 83 -4.54 -1.11 -10.95
N TRP A 84 -4.09 -0.10 -11.67
CA TRP A 84 -4.72 1.21 -11.83
C TRP A 84 -5.69 1.18 -13.01
N PRO A 85 -7.01 1.17 -12.78
CA PRO A 85 -8.00 1.02 -13.85
C PRO A 85 -8.10 2.23 -14.79
N HIS A 86 -7.44 3.34 -14.46
CA HIS A 86 -7.46 4.60 -15.24
C HIS A 86 -6.30 4.70 -16.24
N PHE A 87 -5.40 3.72 -16.28
CA PHE A 87 -4.33 3.64 -17.27
C PHE A 87 -4.57 2.45 -18.21
N HIS A 88 -4.37 2.68 -19.51
CA HIS A 88 -4.66 1.71 -20.58
C HIS A 88 -3.47 1.52 -21.54
N ASP A 89 -2.27 1.90 -21.10
CA ASP A 89 -1.03 1.93 -21.89
C ASP A 89 -0.02 0.84 -21.46
N ASP A 90 -0.51 -0.28 -20.94
CA ASP A 90 0.26 -1.41 -20.39
C ASP A 90 1.22 -1.06 -19.21
N HIS A 91 1.16 0.19 -18.73
CA HIS A 91 1.88 0.69 -17.57
C HIS A 91 0.92 0.92 -16.39
N ASN A 92 -0.08 0.07 -16.27
CA ASN A 92 -1.19 0.22 -15.33
C ASN A 92 -0.99 -0.55 -14.01
N VAL A 93 0.14 -1.22 -13.79
CA VAL A 93 0.46 -1.85 -12.50
C VAL A 93 1.28 -0.90 -11.66
N GLY A 94 0.85 -0.69 -10.41
CA GLY A 94 1.46 0.24 -9.47
C GLY A 94 0.89 0.02 -8.09
N ASN A 95 0.48 1.10 -7.40
CA ASN A 95 -0.02 1.10 -6.03
C ASN A 95 1.09 0.80 -5.00
N GLY A 96 1.69 1.86 -4.48
CA GLY A 96 2.77 1.74 -3.50
C GLY A 96 2.35 1.17 -2.15
N GLY A 97 1.07 1.31 -1.80
CA GLY A 97 0.55 1.06 -0.45
C GLY A 97 0.31 -0.39 -0.09
N PHE A 98 0.11 -1.27 -1.07
CA PHE A 98 0.23 -2.72 -0.90
C PHE A 98 1.01 -3.28 -2.09
N SER A 99 2.33 -3.39 -1.93
CA SER A 99 3.23 -3.76 -3.02
C SER A 99 4.34 -4.72 -2.60
N LEU A 100 4.66 -5.69 -3.46
CA LEU A 100 5.84 -6.52 -3.35
C LEU A 100 6.97 -5.92 -4.19
N ARG A 101 8.14 -5.76 -3.58
CA ARG A 101 9.32 -5.12 -4.20
C ARG A 101 10.56 -5.97 -4.00
N SER A 102 11.31 -6.25 -5.05
CA SER A 102 12.62 -6.89 -4.91
C SER A 102 13.62 -5.92 -4.30
N ARG A 103 14.59 -6.44 -3.54
CA ARG A 103 15.71 -5.64 -3.04
C ARG A 103 16.50 -5.01 -4.20
N ARG A 104 16.62 -5.72 -5.33
CA ARG A 104 17.29 -5.20 -6.53
C ARG A 104 16.61 -3.93 -7.06
N LEU A 105 15.28 -3.91 -7.11
CA LEU A 105 14.54 -2.70 -7.46
C LEU A 105 14.77 -1.59 -6.42
N LEU A 106 14.67 -1.91 -5.13
CA LEU A 106 14.87 -0.92 -4.07
C LEU A 106 16.26 -0.24 -4.17
N GLU A 107 17.31 -1.00 -4.47
CA GLU A 107 18.65 -0.44 -4.73
C GLU A 107 18.67 0.43 -5.99
N ALA A 108 18.08 -0.02 -7.10
CA ALA A 108 18.00 0.75 -8.34
C ALA A 108 17.20 2.06 -8.18
N SER A 109 16.15 2.04 -7.35
CA SER A 109 15.30 3.19 -7.04
C SER A 109 16.05 4.34 -6.37
N ARG A 110 17.20 4.07 -5.71
CA ARG A 110 18.04 5.11 -5.08
C ARG A 110 18.56 6.14 -6.07
N ALA A 111 18.78 5.73 -7.31
CA ALA A 111 19.31 6.59 -8.36
C ALA A 111 18.22 7.37 -9.14
N LEU A 112 16.94 7.10 -8.89
CA LEU A 112 15.83 7.76 -9.58
C LEU A 112 15.60 9.16 -9.01
N PRO A 113 15.50 10.22 -9.82
CA PRO A 113 15.15 11.55 -9.34
C PRO A 113 13.87 11.57 -8.49
N LEU A 114 13.86 12.40 -7.44
CA LEU A 114 12.60 12.81 -6.84
C LEU A 114 11.98 13.82 -7.82
N ASP A 115 10.83 13.47 -8.39
CA ASP A 115 10.10 14.31 -9.35
C ASP A 115 8.75 14.76 -8.76
N PRO A 116 8.70 15.60 -7.69
CA PRO A 116 7.44 16.15 -7.21
C PRO A 116 6.67 16.85 -8.36
N PRO A 117 5.35 16.71 -8.42
CA PRO A 117 4.46 16.15 -7.39
C PRO A 117 4.19 14.65 -7.53
N LEU A 118 4.97 13.91 -8.34
CA LEU A 118 4.75 12.49 -8.57
C LEU A 118 5.04 11.68 -7.29
N LEU A 119 4.16 10.72 -7.01
CA LEU A 119 4.35 9.74 -5.95
C LEU A 119 5.38 8.69 -6.37
N GLU A 120 6.04 8.07 -5.39
CA GLU A 120 7.09 7.08 -5.65
C GLU A 120 6.66 5.94 -6.59
N ASP A 121 5.42 5.46 -6.48
CA ASP A 121 4.93 4.34 -7.29
C ASP A 121 4.74 4.77 -8.75
N VAL A 122 4.31 6.00 -8.99
CA VAL A 122 4.27 6.60 -10.32
C VAL A 122 5.68 6.86 -10.86
N ILE A 123 6.62 7.29 -10.02
CA ILE A 123 8.03 7.48 -10.38
C ILE A 123 8.62 6.14 -10.85
N ILE A 124 8.46 5.07 -10.07
CA ILE A 124 9.00 3.75 -10.35
C ILE A 124 8.28 3.09 -11.54
N CYS A 125 6.96 2.98 -11.47
CA CYS A 125 6.18 2.09 -12.34
C CYS A 125 5.75 2.74 -13.65
N ARG A 126 5.91 4.07 -13.80
CA ARG A 126 5.56 4.78 -15.03
C ARG A 126 6.71 5.64 -15.52
N ARG A 127 7.11 6.67 -14.77
CA ARG A 127 8.06 7.69 -15.24
C ARG A 127 9.42 7.08 -15.61
N TYR A 128 9.96 6.22 -14.76
CA TYR A 128 11.28 5.59 -14.95
C TYR A 128 11.21 4.10 -15.26
N ARG A 129 10.01 3.53 -15.47
CA ARG A 129 9.84 2.12 -15.81
C ARG A 129 10.66 1.70 -17.04
N PRO A 130 10.67 2.43 -18.18
CA PRO A 130 11.50 2.05 -19.32
C PRO A 130 13.00 1.99 -19.00
N ARG A 131 13.49 2.92 -18.16
CA ARG A 131 14.88 2.93 -17.71
C ARG A 131 15.16 1.72 -16.81
N LEU A 132 14.26 1.40 -15.88
CA LEU A 132 14.42 0.26 -14.98
C LEU A 132 14.37 -1.08 -15.75
N GLU A 133 13.45 -1.23 -16.70
CA GLU A 133 13.34 -2.40 -17.57
C GLU A 133 14.59 -2.59 -18.43
N HIS A 134 15.20 -1.51 -18.93
CA HIS A 134 16.49 -1.59 -19.61
C HIS A 134 17.62 -2.14 -18.72
N HIS A 135 17.54 -1.94 -17.39
CA HIS A 135 18.46 -2.53 -16.41
C HIS A 135 17.99 -3.91 -15.89
N GLY A 136 17.01 -4.51 -16.56
CA GLY A 136 16.52 -5.86 -16.28
C GLY A 136 15.54 -5.96 -15.13
N ILE A 137 14.98 -4.86 -14.63
CA ILE A 137 13.86 -4.87 -13.66
C ILE A 137 12.58 -5.35 -14.38
N ARG A 138 11.84 -6.25 -13.75
CA ARG A 138 10.61 -6.83 -14.27
C ARG A 138 9.41 -6.32 -13.48
N PHE A 139 8.46 -5.69 -14.15
CA PHE A 139 7.17 -5.33 -13.57
C PHE A 139 6.15 -6.43 -13.84
N ALA A 140 5.31 -6.76 -12.86
CA ALA A 140 4.24 -7.73 -13.08
C ALA A 140 3.25 -7.25 -14.14
N PRO A 141 2.80 -8.13 -15.05
CA PRO A 141 1.68 -7.82 -15.93
C PRO A 141 0.38 -7.76 -15.12
N GLU A 142 -0.64 -7.07 -15.66
CA GLU A 142 -1.92 -6.87 -14.99
C GLU A 142 -2.53 -8.19 -14.47
N ALA A 143 -2.46 -9.27 -15.26
CA ALA A 143 -3.02 -10.56 -14.86
C ALA A 143 -2.42 -11.12 -13.55
N ILE A 144 -1.12 -10.94 -13.33
CA ILE A 144 -0.44 -11.33 -12.09
C ILE A 144 -0.81 -10.35 -10.98
N ALA A 145 -0.77 -9.06 -11.28
CA ALA A 145 -1.12 -8.01 -10.33
C ALA A 145 -2.56 -8.14 -9.80
N ARG A 146 -3.53 -8.56 -10.63
CA ARG A 146 -4.93 -8.81 -10.21
C ARG A 146 -5.10 -10.00 -9.28
N ARG A 147 -4.16 -10.94 -9.25
CA ARG A 147 -4.13 -12.05 -8.28
C ARG A 147 -3.40 -11.64 -6.99
N PHE A 148 -2.44 -10.72 -7.11
CA PHE A 148 -1.72 -10.19 -5.97
C PHE A 148 -2.58 -9.26 -5.12
N SER A 149 -3.15 -8.20 -5.70
CA SER A 149 -3.98 -7.29 -4.93
C SER A 149 -4.98 -6.48 -5.76
N TYR A 150 -5.91 -5.82 -5.05
CA TYR A 150 -6.82 -4.84 -5.62
C TYR A 150 -6.88 -3.58 -4.76
N GLU A 151 -7.26 -2.47 -5.39
CA GLU A 151 -7.55 -1.20 -4.71
C GLU A 151 -8.83 -0.60 -5.30
N ARG A 152 -8.77 -0.06 -6.53
CA ARG A 152 -9.88 0.66 -7.17
C ARG A 152 -10.78 -0.23 -8.03
N MET A 153 -10.50 -1.53 -8.10
CA MET A 153 -11.28 -2.50 -8.87
C MET A 153 -12.13 -3.36 -7.94
N ALA A 154 -13.20 -3.96 -8.47
CA ALA A 154 -13.98 -4.94 -7.72
C ALA A 154 -13.11 -6.15 -7.34
N PRO A 155 -13.26 -6.67 -6.11
CA PRO A 155 -12.58 -7.88 -5.67
C PRO A 155 -13.07 -9.10 -6.48
N ARG A 156 -12.15 -10.02 -6.75
CA ARG A 156 -12.42 -11.34 -7.35
C ARG A 156 -12.59 -12.41 -6.28
N GLY A 157 -12.05 -12.18 -5.09
CA GLY A 157 -12.16 -13.07 -3.93
C GLY A 157 -11.00 -14.05 -3.78
N ASP A 158 -10.06 -14.04 -4.72
CA ASP A 158 -8.84 -14.85 -4.72
C ASP A 158 -7.56 -14.01 -4.59
N GLU A 159 -7.69 -12.70 -4.35
CA GLU A 159 -6.55 -11.82 -4.18
C GLU A 159 -5.79 -12.05 -2.87
N PHE A 160 -4.45 -12.02 -2.94
CA PHE A 160 -3.60 -12.18 -1.75
C PHE A 160 -3.79 -11.04 -0.72
N GLY A 161 -4.01 -9.81 -1.19
CA GLY A 161 -4.27 -8.68 -0.31
C GLY A 161 -5.03 -7.54 -0.99
N PHE A 162 -5.16 -6.43 -0.29
CA PHE A 162 -5.78 -5.22 -0.83
C PHE A 162 -5.14 -3.95 -0.28
N HIS A 163 -5.47 -2.84 -0.92
CA HIS A 163 -5.16 -1.50 -0.45
C HIS A 163 -6.40 -0.59 -0.43
N GLY A 164 -6.35 0.48 0.34
CA GLY A 164 -7.33 1.56 0.34
C GLY A 164 -8.29 1.53 1.53
N SER A 165 -8.41 2.67 2.20
CA SER A 165 -9.30 2.88 3.35
C SER A 165 -10.77 2.50 3.08
N PHE A 166 -11.26 2.72 1.87
CA PHE A 166 -12.62 2.37 1.43
C PHE A 166 -12.83 0.85 1.21
N ASN A 167 -11.75 0.08 1.11
CA ASN A 167 -11.78 -1.37 1.17
C ASN A 167 -11.64 -1.86 2.62
N LEU A 168 -10.76 -1.23 3.42
CA LEU A 168 -10.50 -1.58 4.82
C LEU A 168 -11.79 -1.67 5.65
N VAL A 169 -12.67 -0.68 5.53
CA VAL A 169 -13.92 -0.61 6.31
C VAL A 169 -14.87 -1.78 6.06
N ARG A 170 -14.67 -2.55 4.97
CA ARG A 170 -15.47 -3.74 4.65
C ARG A 170 -15.07 -4.95 5.50
N PHE A 171 -13.84 -4.96 6.02
CA PHE A 171 -13.29 -6.06 6.82
C PHE A 171 -13.32 -5.78 8.32
N LEU A 172 -13.63 -4.54 8.72
CA LEU A 172 -13.70 -4.16 10.12
C LEU A 172 -15.15 -4.18 10.64
N PRO A 173 -15.37 -4.64 11.89
CA PRO A 173 -16.60 -4.34 12.61
C PRO A 173 -16.89 -2.84 12.63
N ALA A 174 -18.16 -2.46 12.58
CA ALA A 174 -18.54 -1.06 12.37
C ALA A 174 -18.03 -0.12 13.47
N ASP A 175 -17.99 -0.58 14.72
CA ASP A 175 -17.46 0.14 15.86
C ASP A 175 -15.94 0.31 15.77
N GLN A 176 -15.22 -0.72 15.29
CA GLN A 176 -13.77 -0.66 15.05
C GLN A 176 -13.45 0.31 13.91
N ALA A 177 -14.18 0.24 12.80
CA ALA A 177 -14.01 1.17 11.67
C ALA A 177 -14.20 2.63 12.12
N LEU A 178 -15.27 2.91 12.89
CA LEU A 178 -15.52 4.25 13.40
C LEU A 178 -14.43 4.73 14.37
N ARG A 179 -13.96 3.86 15.28
CA ARG A 179 -12.87 4.19 16.22
C ARG A 179 -11.57 4.48 15.47
N LEU A 180 -11.25 3.71 14.44
CA LEU A 180 -10.08 3.92 13.60
C LEU A 180 -10.15 5.30 12.95
N ILE A 181 -11.23 5.60 12.21
CA ILE A 181 -11.39 6.88 11.52
C ILE A 181 -11.25 8.05 12.48
N ARG A 182 -11.86 7.99 13.67
CA ARG A 182 -11.78 9.06 14.68
C ARG A 182 -10.36 9.34 15.17
N ARG A 183 -9.49 8.33 15.19
CA ARG A 183 -8.09 8.46 15.66
C ARG A 183 -7.13 8.92 14.57
N LEU A 184 -7.47 8.70 13.31
CA LEU A 184 -6.63 9.13 12.19
C LEU A 184 -6.58 10.65 12.08
N GLU A 185 -5.38 11.15 11.81
CA GLU A 185 -5.15 12.52 11.38
C GLU A 185 -5.99 12.80 10.11
N PRO A 186 -6.74 13.92 10.05
CA PRO A 186 -7.63 14.23 8.92
C PRO A 186 -6.96 14.23 7.54
N GLU A 187 -5.66 14.53 7.50
CA GLU A 187 -4.83 14.65 6.30
C GLU A 187 -4.48 13.29 5.67
N LEU A 188 -4.60 12.19 6.43
CA LEU A 188 -4.32 10.83 5.92
C LEU A 188 -5.36 10.35 4.92
N LEU A 189 -6.59 10.87 5.01
CA LEU A 189 -7.65 10.53 4.05
C LEU A 189 -7.71 11.57 2.94
N ALA A 190 -7.51 11.12 1.71
CA ALA A 190 -7.67 11.97 0.56
C ALA A 190 -9.13 12.44 0.43
N ARG A 191 -9.35 13.62 -0.15
CA ARG A 191 -10.69 14.22 -0.24
C ARG A 191 -11.70 13.30 -0.95
N ASN A 192 -11.30 12.63 -2.01
CA ASN A 192 -12.12 11.64 -2.72
C ASN A 192 -12.45 10.43 -1.82
N GLU A 193 -11.49 9.91 -1.07
CA GLU A 193 -11.71 8.78 -0.15
C GLU A 193 -12.71 9.14 0.95
N ARG A 194 -12.69 10.37 1.44
CA ARG A 194 -13.69 10.84 2.41
C ARG A 194 -15.11 10.77 1.86
N TRP A 195 -15.31 11.13 0.59
CA TRP A 195 -16.61 11.00 -0.08
C TRP A 195 -16.99 9.54 -0.33
N GLU A 196 -16.03 8.69 -0.72
CA GLU A 196 -16.27 7.25 -0.93
C GLU A 196 -16.70 6.57 0.38
N LEU A 197 -16.02 6.88 1.48
CA LEU A 197 -16.33 6.40 2.82
C LEU A 197 -17.69 6.90 3.31
N LEU A 198 -18.03 8.17 3.05
CA LEU A 198 -19.37 8.71 3.34
C LEU A 198 -20.45 7.95 2.55
N GLY A 199 -20.26 7.79 1.23
CA GLY A 199 -21.20 7.09 0.37
C GLY A 199 -21.35 5.62 0.77
N TRP A 200 -20.26 4.96 1.15
CA TRP A 200 -20.29 3.61 1.71
C TRP A 200 -21.11 3.57 3.01
N ALA A 201 -20.85 4.48 3.95
CA ALA A 201 -21.54 4.52 5.23
C ALA A 201 -23.06 4.71 5.08
N LEU A 202 -23.48 5.61 4.19
CA LEU A 202 -24.90 5.86 3.91
C LEU A 202 -25.59 4.63 3.31
N ARG A 203 -24.97 3.96 2.32
CA ARG A 203 -25.52 2.75 1.69
C ARG A 203 -25.69 1.58 2.65
N HIS A 204 -24.90 1.53 3.71
CA HIS A 204 -24.90 0.44 4.70
C HIS A 204 -25.55 0.83 6.03
N GLY A 205 -26.27 1.95 6.10
CA GLY A 205 -26.97 2.41 7.32
C GLY A 205 -26.03 2.75 8.49
N ARG A 206 -24.76 3.07 8.23
CA ARG A 206 -23.74 3.38 9.24
C ARG A 206 -23.76 4.88 9.59
N PHE A 207 -24.87 5.36 10.16
CA PHE A 207 -25.11 6.80 10.35
C PHE A 207 -24.06 7.51 11.22
N SER A 208 -23.59 6.89 12.30
CA SER A 208 -22.54 7.49 13.15
C SER A 208 -21.20 7.65 12.40
N PHE A 209 -20.92 6.74 11.46
CA PHE A 209 -19.75 6.82 10.60
C PHE A 209 -19.94 7.89 9.52
N ALA A 210 -21.12 7.95 8.90
CA ALA A 210 -21.44 8.99 7.93
C ALA A 210 -21.30 10.40 8.53
N LEU A 211 -21.80 10.61 9.76
CA LEU A 211 -21.67 11.88 10.46
C LEU A 211 -20.21 12.24 10.74
N GLU A 212 -19.39 11.26 11.14
CA GLU A 212 -17.95 11.47 11.31
C GLU A 212 -17.28 11.86 9.99
N MET A 213 -17.66 11.23 8.88
CA MET A 213 -17.09 11.60 7.59
C MET A 213 -17.50 12.99 7.12
N LEU A 214 -18.75 13.40 7.38
CA LEU A 214 -19.22 14.76 7.10
C LEU A 214 -18.42 15.81 7.88
N ARG A 215 -18.11 15.55 9.16
CA ARG A 215 -17.26 16.46 9.96
C ARG A 215 -15.86 16.63 9.40
N ARG A 216 -15.33 15.60 8.74
CA ARG A 216 -14.00 15.61 8.10
C ARG A 216 -14.01 16.19 6.69
N LEU A 217 -15.19 16.48 6.14
CA LEU A 217 -15.37 17.15 4.86
C LEU A 217 -15.56 18.67 5.01
N ALA A 218 -16.05 19.11 6.17
CA ALA A 218 -16.14 20.52 6.58
C ALA A 218 -14.74 21.08 6.87
#